data_AF-A0A9Q2RU99-F1
#
_entry.id   AF-A0A9Q2RU99-F1
#
_cell.length_a   1.000
_cell.length_b   1.000
_cell.length_c   1.000
_cell.angle_alpha   90.00
_cell.angle_beta   90.00
_cell.angle_gamma   90.00
#
_symmetry.space_group_name_H-M   'P 1'
#
loop_
_entity.id
_entity.type
_entity.pdbx_description
1 polymer ?
#
loop_
_entity_poly.entity_id
_entity_poly.type
_entity_poly.pdbx_seq_one_letter_code
_entity_poly.pdbx_strand_id
1 'polypeptide(L)'
;MGYPTKIATCCYCGTRAALVLDRARHELTCAQCGAPLHNLKMLPMPEQAKKRVQAAPVPQPKAAKPPKPRKIKRKKGFRFKNLVEEVFDIVEDILD
;
A
#
# COMPACT_ATOMS: atom_id res chain seq x y z
N MET A 1 27.38 -30.99 2.73
CA MET A 1 26.27 -30.73 3.67
C MET A 1 26.75 -29.73 4.71
N GLY A 2 26.49 -28.44 4.50
CA GLY A 2 26.75 -27.42 5.51
C GLY A 2 25.57 -27.40 6.49
N TYR A 3 25.85 -27.50 7.79
CA TYR A 3 24.82 -27.33 8.81
C TYR A 3 24.48 -25.84 8.93
N PRO A 4 23.21 -25.47 9.13
CA PRO A 4 22.83 -24.07 9.27
C PRO A 4 23.49 -23.46 10.50
N THR A 5 24.37 -22.48 10.28
CA THR A 5 25.02 -21.73 11.36
C THR A 5 24.03 -20.73 11.95
N LYS A 6 23.70 -20.87 13.24
CA LYS A 6 22.79 -19.93 13.93
C LYS A 6 23.59 -19.09 14.91
N ILE A 7 23.37 -17.77 14.90
CA ILE A 7 23.96 -16.87 15.88
C ILE A 7 23.03 -16.80 17.09
N ALA A 8 23.55 -17.11 18.27
CA ALA A 8 22.80 -17.01 19.52
C ALA A 8 23.66 -16.36 20.61
N THR A 9 22.98 -15.91 21.66
CA THR A 9 23.60 -15.39 22.88
C THR A 9 23.44 -16.40 24.00
N CYS A 10 24.53 -16.73 24.69
CA CYS A 10 24.48 -17.62 25.85
C CYS A 10 23.75 -16.96 27.02
N CYS A 11 22.73 -17.62 27.58
CA CYS A 11 21.99 -17.11 28.73
C CYS A 11 22.83 -17.04 30.02
N TYR A 12 23.95 -17.75 30.10
CA TYR A 12 24.78 -17.82 31.31
C TYR A 12 25.84 -16.72 31.35
N CYS A 13 26.64 -16.59 30.28
CA CYS A 13 27.77 -15.66 30.24
C CYS A 13 27.56 -14.47 29.29
N GLY A 14 26.41 -14.41 28.59
CA GLY A 14 26.09 -13.31 27.68
C GLY A 14 26.86 -13.29 26.36
N THR A 15 27.79 -14.22 26.12
CA THR A 15 28.58 -14.21 24.90
C THR A 15 27.73 -14.50 23.68
N ARG A 16 27.92 -13.71 22.62
CA ARG A 16 27.32 -13.95 21.30
C ARG A 16 28.24 -14.85 20.49
N ALA A 17 27.77 -16.04 20.15
CA ALA A 17 28.55 -17.03 19.41
C ALA A 17 27.77 -17.59 18.22
N ALA A 18 28.49 -17.94 17.15
CA ALA A 18 27.96 -18.76 16.07
C ALA A 18 27.91 -20.22 16.54
N LEU A 19 26.71 -20.73 16.75
CA LEU A 19 26.49 -22.12 17.12
C LEU A 19 26.47 -22.95 15.85
N VAL A 20 27.49 -23.79 15.68
CA VAL A 20 27.61 -24.76 14.61
C VAL A 20 27.46 -26.14 15.22
N LEU A 21 26.44 -26.88 14.77
CA LEU A 21 26.27 -28.27 15.18
C LEU A 21 27.28 -29.12 14.41
N ASP A 22 28.16 -29.78 15.14
CA ASP A 22 29.16 -30.70 14.58
C ASP A 22 28.66 -32.14 14.69
N ARG A 23 29.01 -32.99 13.72
CA ARG A 23 28.56 -34.40 13.65
C ARG A 23 28.95 -35.22 14.87
N ALA A 24 30.01 -34.83 15.58
CA ALA A 24 30.48 -35.49 16.77
C ALA A 24 29.71 -35.10 18.05
N ARG A 25 28.89 -34.04 18.03
CA ARG A 25 28.20 -33.51 19.21
C ARG A 25 26.68 -33.51 18.99
N HIS A 26 25.98 -34.22 19.86
CA HIS A 26 24.51 -34.26 19.86
C HIS A 26 23.89 -33.02 20.52
N GLU A 27 24.70 -32.17 21.15
CA GLU A 27 24.27 -30.94 21.82
C GLU A 27 25.14 -29.73 21.46
N LEU A 28 24.53 -28.55 21.48
CA LEU A 28 25.23 -27.27 21.32
C LEU A 28 25.77 -26.82 22.67
N THR A 29 27.06 -26.51 22.77
CA THR A 29 27.70 -25.99 23.99
C THR A 29 28.31 -24.62 23.72
N CYS A 30 28.26 -23.74 24.72
CA CYS A 30 28.88 -22.43 24.63
C CYS A 30 30.42 -22.56 24.68
N ALA A 31 31.12 -22.02 23.69
CA ALA A 31 32.59 -22.07 23.66
C ALA A 31 33.27 -21.30 24.81
N GLN A 32 32.61 -20.27 25.37
CA GLN A 32 33.20 -19.45 26.43
C GLN A 32 33.04 -20.05 27.83
N CYS A 33 31.85 -20.56 28.17
CA CYS A 33 31.54 -21.04 29.53
C CYS A 33 31.21 -22.53 29.61
N GLY A 34 31.18 -23.26 28.49
CA GLY A 34 30.86 -24.68 28.44
C GLY A 34 29.40 -25.02 28.69
N ALA A 35 28.53 -24.04 28.96
CA ALA A 35 27.13 -24.32 29.28
C ALA A 35 26.38 -25.01 28.11
N PRO A 36 25.57 -26.04 28.39
CA PRO A 36 24.76 -26.71 27.38
C PRO A 36 23.61 -25.80 26.93
N LEU A 37 23.57 -25.50 25.64
CA LEU A 37 22.61 -24.59 25.00
C LEU A 37 21.37 -25.34 24.50
N HIS A 38 20.75 -26.11 25.39
CA HIS A 38 19.50 -26.82 25.15
C HIS A 38 18.27 -25.88 25.23
N ASN A 39 18.33 -24.89 26.12
CA ASN A 39 17.28 -23.89 26.32
C ASN A 39 17.75 -22.52 25.78
N LEU A 40 17.42 -22.23 24.52
CA LEU A 40 17.67 -20.93 23.89
C LEU A 40 16.45 -20.01 24.10
N LYS A 41 16.66 -18.86 24.73
CA LYS A 41 15.65 -17.81 24.81
C LYS A 41 15.81 -16.86 23.63
N MET A 42 14.73 -16.59 22.90
CA MET A 42 14.75 -15.53 21.89
C MET A 42 14.88 -14.18 22.59
N LEU A 43 15.93 -13.43 22.24
CA LEU A 43 16.04 -12.05 22.68
C LEU A 43 15.06 -11.18 21.87
N PRO A 44 14.41 -10.19 22.52
CA PRO A 44 13.59 -9.24 21.81
C PRO A 44 14.45 -8.50 20.79
N MET A 45 14.09 -8.63 19.51
CA MET A 45 14.72 -7.85 18.47
C MET A 45 14.05 -6.46 18.46
N PRO A 46 14.81 -5.36 18.45
CA PRO A 46 14.20 -4.05 18.27
C PRO A 46 13.46 -4.06 16.94
N GLU A 47 12.22 -3.57 16.94
CA GLU A 47 11.42 -3.47 15.73
C GLU A 47 12.16 -2.52 14.78
N GLN A 48 12.85 -3.09 13.79
CA GLN A 48 13.46 -2.28 12.75
C GLN A 48 12.32 -1.58 12.04
N ALA A 49 12.25 -0.25 12.17
CA ALA A 49 11.32 0.57 11.43
C ALA A 49 11.49 0.22 9.95
N LYS A 50 10.59 -0.63 9.44
CA LYS A 50 10.56 -0.98 8.02
C LYS A 50 10.31 0.33 7.32
N LYS A 51 11.36 0.95 6.75
CA LYS A 51 11.19 2.07 5.83
C LYS A 51 10.24 1.54 4.78
N ARG A 52 8.99 2.01 4.80
CA ARG A 52 8.04 1.72 3.73
C ARG A 52 8.71 2.24 2.47
N VAL A 53 9.28 1.33 1.69
CA VAL A 53 9.78 1.66 0.36
C VAL A 53 8.52 2.06 -0.38
N GLN A 54 8.32 3.37 -0.53
CA GLN A 54 7.25 3.88 -1.36
C GLN A 54 7.56 3.33 -2.75
N ALA A 55 6.71 2.43 -3.24
CA ALA A 55 6.85 1.91 -4.58
C ALA A 55 6.85 3.12 -5.53
N ALA A 56 7.91 3.26 -6.32
CA ALA A 56 7.94 4.27 -7.36
C ALA A 56 6.70 4.07 -8.25
N PRO A 57 6.00 5.15 -8.65
CA PRO A 57 4.82 5.03 -9.47
C PRO A 57 5.20 4.32 -10.78
N VAL A 58 4.60 3.15 -11.02
CA VAL A 58 4.76 2.42 -12.27
C VAL A 58 4.14 3.27 -13.38
N PRO A 59 4.87 3.55 -14.49
CA PRO A 59 4.31 4.32 -15.59
C PRO A 59 3.15 3.54 -16.21
N GLN A 60 1.92 4.01 -15.97
CA GLN A 60 0.75 3.44 -16.62
C GLN A 60 0.74 3.85 -18.10
N PRO A 61 0.42 2.92 -19.02
CA PRO A 61 0.25 3.27 -20.42
C PRO A 61 -0.89 4.29 -20.54
N LYS A 62 -0.61 5.44 -21.17
CA LYS A 62 -1.60 6.49 -21.37
C LYS A 62 -2.73 5.95 -22.24
N ALA A 63 -3.89 5.68 -21.64
CA ALA A 63 -5.10 5.36 -22.38
C ALA A 63 -5.38 6.48 -23.40
N ALA A 64 -5.61 6.09 -24.65
CA ALA A 64 -5.93 7.02 -25.73
C ALA A 64 -7.16 7.85 -25.32
N LYS A 65 -6.99 9.17 -25.28
CA LYS A 65 -8.08 10.09 -24.89
C LYS A 65 -9.22 9.98 -25.90
N PRO A 66 -10.48 9.80 -25.47
CA PRO A 66 -11.60 9.82 -26.40
C PRO A 66 -11.73 11.21 -27.05
N PRO A 67 -12.18 11.29 -28.31
CA PRO A 67 -12.32 12.56 -29.02
C PRO A 67 -13.33 13.47 -28.29
N LYS A 68 -12.96 14.74 -28.09
CA LYS A 68 -13.81 15.74 -27.43
C LYS A 68 -15.12 15.93 -28.20
N PRO A 69 -16.29 15.96 -27.53
CA PRO A 69 -17.55 16.23 -28.22
C PRO A 69 -17.58 17.68 -28.74
N ARG A 70 -17.96 17.83 -30.01
CA ARG A 70 -18.13 19.14 -30.65
C ARG A 70 -19.34 19.85 -30.04
N LYS A 71 -19.15 21.11 -29.62
CA LYS A 71 -20.22 21.96 -29.09
C LYS A 71 -21.23 22.27 -30.20
N ILE A 72 -22.44 21.74 -30.09
CA ILE A 72 -23.56 22.12 -30.95
C ILE A 72 -24.02 23.53 -30.51
N LYS A 73 -23.96 24.50 -31.42
CA LYS A 73 -24.49 25.85 -31.17
C LYS A 73 -26.01 25.77 -31.08
N ARG A 74 -26.57 26.09 -29.90
CA ARG A 74 -28.01 26.32 -29.73
C ARG A 74 -28.43 27.47 -30.66
N LYS A 75 -29.29 27.19 -31.63
CA LYS A 75 -29.94 28.24 -32.43
C LYS A 75 -30.98 28.93 -31.54
N LYS A 76 -30.96 30.27 -31.55
CA LYS A 76 -31.80 31.17 -30.74
C LYS A 76 -33.29 30.84 -30.91
N GLY A 77 -33.94 30.39 -29.84
CA GLY A 77 -35.40 30.32 -29.72
C GLY A 77 -36.03 31.68 -29.40
N PHE A 78 -35.67 32.73 -30.13
CA PHE A 78 -36.22 34.08 -29.89
C PHE A 78 -37.64 34.22 -30.45
N ARG A 79 -38.00 33.44 -31.48
CA ARG A 79 -39.31 33.52 -32.15
C ARG A 79 -40.46 32.80 -31.44
N PHE A 80 -40.17 31.96 -30.44
CA PHE A 80 -41.19 31.26 -29.66
C PHE A 80 -41.62 32.03 -28.40
N LYS A 81 -40.81 32.97 -27.91
CA LYS A 81 -41.18 33.78 -26.74
C LYS A 81 -42.29 34.78 -27.07
N ASN A 82 -42.13 35.51 -28.18
CA ASN A 82 -43.10 36.52 -28.59
C ASN A 82 -44.47 35.93 -28.96
N LEU A 83 -44.51 34.68 -29.43
CA LEU A 83 -45.77 34.02 -29.82
C LEU A 83 -46.55 33.48 -28.62
N VAL A 84 -45.88 33.29 -27.47
CA VAL A 84 -46.53 32.85 -26.23
C VAL A 84 -46.99 34.05 -25.40
N GLU A 85 -46.26 35.17 -25.44
CA GLU A 85 -46.66 36.44 -24.82
C GLU A 85 -47.96 36.98 -25.44
N GLU A 86 -48.05 37.03 -26.77
CA GLU A 86 -49.28 37.50 -27.45
C GLU A 86 -50.52 36.63 -27.14
N VAL A 87 -50.34 35.32 -26.93
CA VAL A 87 -51.46 34.42 -26.56
C VAL A 87 -51.85 34.58 -25.10
N PHE A 88 -50.90 34.91 -24.22
CA PHE A 88 -51.18 35.08 -22.79
C PHE A 88 -51.91 36.39 -22.51
N ASP A 89 -51.53 37.49 -23.17
CA ASP A 89 -52.22 38.80 -23.04
C ASP A 89 -53.69 38.71 -23.50
N ILE A 90 -53.98 37.97 -24.58
CA ILE A 90 -55.36 37.77 -25.07
C ILE A 90 -56.19 36.90 -24.10
N VAL A 91 -55.55 35.99 -23.37
CA VAL A 91 -56.22 35.11 -22.40
C VAL A 91 -56.51 35.85 -21.08
N GLU A 92 -55.63 36.76 -20.64
CA GLU A 92 -55.90 37.60 -19.47
C GLU A 92 -57.05 38.60 -19.70
N ASP A 93 -57.28 39.05 -20.94
CA ASP A 93 -58.38 39.98 -21.27
C ASP A 93 -59.75 39.29 -21.41
N ILE A 94 -59.80 37.95 -21.51
CA ILE A 94 -61.04 37.17 -21.73
C ILE A 94 -61.58 36.48 -20.48
N LEU A 95 -60.81 36.52 -19.38
CA LEU A 95 -61.12 35.90 -18.09
C LEU A 95 -61.47 36.95 -17.00
N ASP A 96 -61.97 38.13 -17.42
CA ASP A 96 -62.82 39.01 -16.59
C ASP A 96 -64.30 38.80 -16.91
#